data_AF-A0A1I8ALZ0-F1
#
_entry.id   AF-A0A1I8ALZ0-F1
#
_cell.length_a   1.000
_cell.length_b   1.000
_cell.length_c   1.000
_cell.angle_alpha   90.00
_cell.angle_beta   90.00
_cell.angle_gamma   90.00
#
_symmetry.space_group_name_H-M   'P 1'
#
loop_
_entity.id
_entity.type
_entity.pdbx_description
1 polymer ?
#
loop_
_entity_poly.entity_id
_entity_poly.type
_entity_poly.pdbx_seq_one_letter_code
_entity_poly.pdbx_strand_id
1 'polypeptide(L)'
;MASDDRHLPWDISMCCSLCRRPFSIQNAPINLECGHSLCTKCLRRRRVCPVDKIGLNVSVDEAPVNFTFLRMLGLVVGRQGPLVSDRQKIDRLDGLLARIGRHFTKSEAQQSVSVTSTSLSRAVQRKALAVLRASVINPSGRFHCLRSIKSVADRIQNEVMLPLMTVTKSSQIWDVLRNRRCQFLGPAPHMAVLKEIHLLYKDGFALSRKTATKAITQKLLPDFPTVSKTAIGHLFQILYCARMFIVVPRNEGCVLLRLKPEFDNFEDFHFEHDTSLVRIVLESGLRVDQKLLSKLLYGTLDKQRHIQSIIDRLQNADLGTRKFTFPVALLVEKTLHGGPLSGNAAVAKMVSPLQNLEALDYNVAPEWDVLLDAAKNVADLIDAYGQVRPDERGQ
;
A
#
# COMPACT_ATOMS: atom_id res chain seq x y z
N MET A 1 33.01 22.61 -15.38
CA MET A 1 31.71 23.26 -15.14
C MET A 1 30.81 22.27 -14.44
N ALA A 2 30.70 22.38 -13.11
CA ALA A 2 30.05 21.38 -12.27
C ALA A 2 28.52 21.36 -12.51
N SER A 3 28.01 20.18 -12.85
CA SER A 3 26.58 19.87 -12.92
C SER A 3 25.98 19.88 -11.52
N ASP A 4 25.35 20.98 -11.15
CA ASP A 4 24.69 21.16 -9.86
C ASP A 4 23.33 20.43 -9.84
N ASP A 5 23.36 19.10 -9.80
CA ASP A 5 22.18 18.22 -9.79
C ASP A 5 21.59 18.09 -8.38
N ARG A 6 21.34 19.23 -7.73
CA ARG A 6 20.70 19.29 -6.42
C ARG A 6 19.18 19.23 -6.59
N HIS A 7 18.62 18.02 -6.46
CA HIS A 7 17.20 17.82 -6.20
C HIS A 7 16.74 18.76 -5.08
N LEU A 8 15.72 19.58 -5.34
CA LEU A 8 15.13 20.46 -4.33
C LEU A 8 14.55 19.60 -3.19
N PRO A 9 14.83 19.92 -1.93
CA PRO A 9 14.07 19.39 -0.81
C PRO A 9 12.56 19.53 -1.07
N TRP A 10 11.78 18.51 -0.69
CA TRP A 10 10.35 18.45 -1.04
C TRP A 10 9.55 19.63 -0.48
N ASP A 11 10.02 20.22 0.62
CA ASP A 11 9.48 21.37 1.34
C ASP A 11 9.82 22.72 0.67
N ILE A 12 10.89 22.80 -0.13
CA ILE A 12 11.21 23.98 -0.97
C ILE A 12 10.44 23.88 -2.29
N SER A 13 9.13 23.72 -2.19
CA SER A 13 8.28 23.38 -3.33
C SER A 13 7.78 24.56 -4.15
N MET A 14 7.90 25.77 -3.60
CA MET A 14 7.30 26.99 -4.13
C MET A 14 8.24 27.84 -4.99
N CYS A 15 9.32 27.22 -5.48
CA CYS A 15 10.28 27.87 -6.38
C CYS A 15 10.39 27.11 -7.70
N CYS A 16 10.71 27.84 -8.77
CA CYS A 16 10.98 27.25 -10.08
C CYS A 16 12.21 26.34 -10.03
N SER A 17 12.09 25.09 -10.50
CA SER A 17 13.21 24.13 -10.50
C SER A 17 14.40 24.56 -11.37
N LEU A 18 14.19 25.48 -12.33
CA LEU A 18 15.26 26.00 -13.20
C LEU A 18 15.93 27.25 -12.62
N CYS A 19 15.17 28.33 -12.39
CA CYS A 19 15.76 29.62 -11.96
C CYS A 19 15.82 29.81 -10.44
N ARG A 20 15.29 28.85 -9.66
CA ARG A 20 15.22 28.85 -8.20
C ARG A 20 14.49 30.05 -7.57
N ARG A 21 13.87 30.91 -8.39
CA ARG A 21 13.07 32.05 -7.92
C ARG A 21 11.70 31.58 -7.42
N PRO A 22 11.14 32.23 -6.38
CA PRO A 22 9.77 32.00 -5.94
C PRO A 22 8.77 32.23 -7.07
N PHE A 23 7.69 31.43 -7.07
CA PHE A 23 6.59 31.64 -8.01
C PHE A 23 5.84 32.95 -7.71
N SER A 24 5.33 33.58 -8.76
CA SER A 24 4.52 34.79 -8.66
C SER A 24 3.55 34.85 -9.84
N ILE A 25 2.67 35.85 -9.89
CA ILE A 25 1.77 36.06 -11.05
C ILE A 25 2.59 36.25 -12.34
N GLN A 26 3.71 36.98 -12.28
CA GLN A 26 4.59 37.22 -13.45
C GLN A 26 5.50 36.02 -13.76
N ASN A 27 5.74 35.14 -12.78
CA ASN A 27 6.53 33.92 -12.90
C ASN A 27 5.65 32.71 -12.56
N ALA A 28 4.50 32.60 -13.22
CA ALA A 28 3.46 31.65 -12.88
C ALA A 28 3.97 30.19 -13.01
N PRO A 29 3.67 29.30 -12.04
CA PRO A 29 4.11 27.90 -12.07
C PRO A 29 3.29 27.08 -13.06
N ILE A 30 3.95 26.20 -13.81
CA ILE A 30 3.32 25.15 -14.62
C ILE A 30 3.90 23.81 -14.19
N ASN A 31 3.03 22.83 -13.95
CA ASN A 31 3.41 21.48 -13.57
C ASN A 31 3.73 20.64 -14.81
N LEU A 32 4.88 19.97 -14.79
CA LEU A 32 5.29 18.99 -15.79
C LEU A 32 4.89 17.57 -15.35
N GLU A 33 4.82 16.65 -16.29
CA GLU A 33 4.46 15.23 -16.04
C GLU A 33 5.42 14.54 -15.07
N CYS A 34 6.68 14.94 -15.04
CA CYS A 34 7.67 14.43 -14.09
C CYS A 34 7.46 14.91 -12.63
N GLY A 35 6.42 15.70 -12.36
CA GLY A 35 6.12 16.24 -11.01
C GLY A 35 6.94 17.48 -10.63
N HIS A 36 7.77 17.99 -11.53
CA HIS A 36 8.50 19.25 -11.34
C HIS A 36 7.69 20.45 -11.86
N SER A 37 7.86 21.61 -11.23
CA SER A 37 7.18 22.85 -11.61
C SER A 37 8.20 23.88 -12.12
N LEU A 38 7.93 24.46 -13.30
CA LEU A 38 8.74 25.52 -13.88
C LEU A 38 7.90 26.78 -14.06
N CYS A 39 8.52 27.96 -13.97
CA CYS A 39 7.80 29.20 -14.23
C CYS A 39 7.63 29.44 -15.74
N THR A 40 6.56 30.13 -16.14
CA THR A 40 6.24 30.46 -17.55
C THR A 40 7.44 31.06 -18.30
N LYS A 41 8.18 32.00 -17.69
CA LYS A 41 9.39 32.60 -18.32
C LYS A 41 10.49 31.58 -18.61
N CYS A 42 10.71 30.63 -17.71
CA CYS A 42 11.68 29.56 -17.90
C CYS A 42 11.22 28.59 -19.01
N LEU A 43 9.94 28.22 -19.02
CA LEU A 43 9.37 27.33 -20.04
C LEU A 43 9.39 27.93 -21.45
N ARG A 44 9.20 29.25 -21.58
CA ARG A 44 9.33 29.94 -22.88
C ARG A 44 10.75 29.86 -23.46
N ARG A 45 11.78 29.80 -22.60
CA ARG A 45 13.18 29.65 -23.02
C ARG A 45 13.58 28.19 -23.23
N ARG A 46 13.11 27.31 -22.36
CA ARG A 46 13.44 25.88 -22.34
C ARG A 46 12.22 25.09 -21.89
N ARG A 47 11.54 24.43 -22.83
CA ARG A 47 10.32 23.64 -22.58
C ARG A 47 10.58 22.26 -21.95
N VAL A 48 11.73 22.07 -21.30
CA VAL A 48 12.17 20.76 -20.80
C VAL A 48 12.62 20.88 -19.36
N CYS A 49 12.17 19.93 -18.52
CA CYS A 49 12.61 19.80 -17.15
C CYS A 49 14.15 19.71 -17.07
N PRO A 50 14.83 20.52 -16.24
CA PRO A 50 16.28 20.45 -16.12
C PRO A 50 16.76 19.16 -15.44
N VAL A 51 15.89 18.49 -14.67
CA VAL A 51 16.19 17.26 -13.92
C VAL A 51 15.89 16.05 -14.82
N ASP A 52 14.62 15.70 -14.97
CA ASP A 52 14.21 14.45 -15.65
C ASP A 52 14.16 14.53 -17.18
N LYS A 53 14.50 15.69 -17.76
CA LYS A 53 14.46 15.95 -19.21
C LYS A 53 13.10 15.71 -19.89
N ILE A 54 12.01 15.67 -19.11
CA ILE A 54 10.64 15.60 -19.64
C ILE A 54 10.19 16.96 -20.17
N GLY A 55 9.67 16.97 -21.40
CA GLY A 55 9.19 18.15 -22.10
C GLY A 55 7.75 18.56 -21.74
N LEU A 56 7.43 19.83 -21.96
CA LEU A 56 6.05 20.32 -22.01
C LEU A 56 5.50 20.06 -23.43
N ASN A 57 4.48 19.21 -23.52
CA ASN A 57 3.90 18.75 -24.79
C ASN A 57 2.92 19.75 -25.45
N VAL A 58 2.65 20.89 -24.80
CA VAL A 58 1.76 21.96 -25.27
C VAL A 58 2.50 23.29 -25.32
N SER A 59 1.91 24.31 -25.96
CA SER A 59 2.46 25.66 -25.84
C SER A 59 2.33 26.18 -24.40
N VAL A 60 3.18 27.15 -24.03
CA VAL A 60 3.16 27.70 -22.66
C VAL A 60 1.85 28.42 -22.35
N ASP A 61 1.19 28.97 -23.36
CA ASP A 61 -0.07 29.72 -23.18
C ASP A 61 -1.31 28.82 -23.13
N GLU A 62 -1.19 27.57 -23.61
CA GLU A 62 -2.20 26.50 -23.47
C GLU A 62 -2.03 25.67 -22.17
N ALA A 63 -0.88 25.80 -21.50
CA ALA A 63 -0.58 25.05 -20.29
C ALA A 63 -1.29 25.65 -19.06
N PRO A 64 -1.93 24.82 -18.22
CA PRO A 64 -2.58 25.29 -17.00
C PRO A 64 -1.55 25.79 -15.99
N VAL A 65 -1.84 26.96 -15.40
CA VAL A 65 -1.05 27.51 -14.30
C VAL A 65 -1.44 26.80 -13.02
N ASN A 66 -0.47 26.41 -12.18
CA ASN A 66 -0.73 25.87 -10.86
C ASN A 66 -1.16 27.00 -9.91
N PHE A 67 -2.44 27.35 -9.96
CA PHE A 67 -3.04 28.36 -9.11
C PHE A 67 -3.07 27.97 -7.65
N THR A 68 -3.07 26.68 -7.35
CA THR A 68 -2.98 26.20 -5.97
C THR A 68 -1.69 26.66 -5.30
N PHE A 69 -0.55 26.58 -5.99
CA PHE A 69 0.73 27.10 -5.48
C PHE A 69 0.72 28.60 -5.25
N LEU A 70 0.14 29.37 -6.18
CA LEU A 70 0.01 30.81 -6.01
C LEU A 70 -0.88 31.17 -4.81
N ARG A 71 -1.99 30.45 -4.59
CA ARG A 71 -2.86 30.64 -3.41
C ARG A 71 -2.14 30.31 -2.11
N MET A 72 -1.32 29.25 -2.08
CA MET A 72 -0.50 28.92 -0.91
C MET A 72 0.56 29.98 -0.60
N LEU A 73 0.96 30.78 -1.60
CA LEU A 73 1.82 31.96 -1.43
C LEU A 73 1.05 33.22 -0.99
N GLY A 74 -0.26 33.12 -0.73
CA GLY A 74 -1.12 34.24 -0.36
C GLY A 74 -1.54 35.12 -1.55
N LEU A 75 -1.35 34.65 -2.79
CA LEU A 75 -1.68 35.42 -3.99
C LEU A 75 -3.12 35.18 -4.41
N VAL A 76 -3.80 36.25 -4.82
CA VAL A 76 -5.12 36.18 -5.44
C VAL A 76 -4.95 35.82 -6.91
N VAL A 77 -5.73 34.83 -7.36
CA VAL A 77 -5.66 34.30 -8.73
C VAL A 77 -7.06 34.26 -9.34
N GLY A 78 -7.13 34.47 -10.65
CA GLY A 78 -8.36 34.40 -11.43
C GLY A 78 -8.69 32.99 -11.91
N ARG A 79 -9.14 32.90 -13.17
CA ARG A 79 -9.43 31.64 -13.88
C ARG A 79 -8.35 31.32 -14.89
N GLN A 80 -8.27 30.06 -15.31
CA GLN A 80 -7.32 29.62 -16.33
C GLN A 80 -7.56 30.39 -17.65
N GLY A 81 -6.48 30.57 -18.40
CA GLY A 81 -6.50 31.29 -19.68
C GLY A 81 -7.48 30.67 -20.70
N PRO A 82 -7.97 31.44 -21.67
CA PRO A 82 -8.95 30.95 -22.65
C PRO A 82 -8.42 29.84 -23.57
N LEU A 83 -7.10 29.77 -23.75
CA LEU A 83 -6.43 28.75 -24.57
C LEU A 83 -6.24 27.41 -23.82
N VAL A 84 -6.50 27.37 -22.51
CA VAL A 84 -6.34 26.15 -21.71
C VAL A 84 -7.55 25.23 -21.97
N SER A 85 -7.26 24.02 -22.47
CA SER A 85 -8.27 22.98 -22.66
C SER A 85 -8.85 22.53 -21.32
N ASP A 86 -10.15 22.20 -21.29
CA ASP A 86 -10.87 21.81 -20.06
C ASP A 86 -10.76 22.83 -18.89
N ARG A 87 -10.49 24.11 -19.17
CA ARG A 87 -10.24 25.15 -18.16
C ARG A 87 -11.21 25.16 -16.97
N GLN A 88 -12.51 24.95 -17.21
CA GLN A 88 -13.52 24.93 -16.14
C GLN A 88 -13.32 23.76 -15.17
N LYS A 89 -12.92 22.60 -15.68
CA LYS A 89 -12.65 21.40 -14.88
C LYS A 89 -11.35 21.57 -14.10
N ILE A 90 -10.33 22.19 -14.72
CA ILE A 90 -9.06 22.54 -14.07
C ILE A 90 -9.29 23.58 -12.96
N ASP A 91 -10.08 24.64 -13.21
CA ASP A 91 -10.43 25.64 -12.19
C ASP A 91 -11.13 24.98 -10.99
N ARG A 92 -12.04 24.03 -11.24
CA ARG A 92 -12.72 23.26 -10.19
C ARG A 92 -11.74 22.37 -9.41
N LEU A 93 -10.85 21.67 -10.10
CA LEU A 93 -9.79 20.88 -9.48
C LEU A 93 -8.88 21.75 -8.60
N ASP A 94 -8.42 22.89 -9.12
CA ASP A 94 -7.61 23.86 -8.39
C ASP A 94 -8.32 24.36 -7.12
N GLY A 95 -9.64 24.56 -7.16
CA GLY A 95 -10.43 24.89 -5.98
C GLY A 95 -10.42 23.79 -4.91
N LEU A 96 -10.50 22.52 -5.32
CA LEU A 96 -10.42 21.37 -4.42
C LEU A 96 -9.01 21.20 -3.85
N LEU A 97 -7.97 21.30 -4.69
CA LEU A 97 -6.58 21.19 -4.29
C LEU A 97 -6.15 22.35 -3.39
N ALA A 98 -6.70 23.55 -3.58
CA ALA A 98 -6.48 24.68 -2.67
C ALA A 98 -6.90 24.35 -1.23
N ARG A 99 -7.93 23.50 -1.02
CA ARG A 99 -8.33 23.06 0.33
C ARG A 99 -7.20 22.30 1.01
N ILE A 100 -6.49 21.45 0.28
CA ILE A 100 -5.30 20.73 0.74
C ILE A 100 -4.17 21.72 1.04
N GLY A 101 -3.95 22.68 0.14
CA GLY A 101 -2.92 23.72 0.28
C GLY A 101 -3.05 24.56 1.55
N ARG A 102 -4.27 24.78 2.07
CA ARG A 102 -4.53 25.54 3.31
C ARG A 102 -3.94 24.90 4.58
N HIS A 103 -3.63 23.61 4.55
CA HIS A 103 -2.97 22.93 5.68
C HIS A 103 -1.48 23.24 5.79
N PHE A 104 -0.92 23.93 4.80
CA PHE A 104 0.48 24.33 4.79
C PHE A 104 0.64 25.79 5.18
N THR A 105 1.65 26.06 6.00
CA THR A 105 2.12 27.40 6.32
C THR A 105 3.41 27.68 5.55
N LYS A 106 3.52 28.90 5.05
CA LYS A 106 4.70 29.41 4.39
C LYS A 106 5.76 29.77 5.44
N SER A 107 7.00 29.34 5.23
CA SER A 107 8.16 29.83 5.96
C SER A 107 9.13 30.52 4.98
N GLU A 108 9.54 31.74 5.33
CA GLU A 108 10.49 32.53 4.55
C GLU A 108 11.90 32.35 5.11
N ALA A 109 12.64 31.37 4.58
CA ALA A 109 14.05 31.20 4.88
C ALA A 109 14.87 31.59 3.63
N GLN A 110 15.72 32.61 3.76
CA GLN A 110 16.66 33.19 2.77
C GLN A 110 16.58 32.59 1.34
N GLN A 111 16.01 33.36 0.40
CA GLN A 111 15.88 33.07 -1.04
C GLN A 111 15.04 31.84 -1.45
N SER A 112 14.53 31.06 -0.50
CA SER A 112 13.71 29.88 -0.77
C SER A 112 12.39 29.95 0.01
N VAL A 113 11.26 29.69 -0.67
CA VAL A 113 9.98 29.61 0.02
C VAL A 113 9.72 28.15 0.36
N SER A 114 9.79 27.82 1.64
CA SER A 114 9.44 26.50 2.15
C SER A 114 8.00 26.47 2.67
N VAL A 115 7.38 25.31 2.60
CA VAL A 115 6.05 25.06 3.14
C VAL A 115 6.08 23.87 4.07
N THR A 116 5.50 24.04 5.25
CA THR A 116 5.39 22.99 6.27
C THR A 116 3.97 22.95 6.82
N SER A 117 3.64 21.93 7.58
CA SER A 117 2.36 21.83 8.27
C SER A 117 2.57 21.37 9.70
N THR A 118 1.82 21.96 10.64
CA THR A 118 1.74 21.49 12.02
C THR A 118 0.59 20.49 12.22
N SER A 119 -0.42 20.51 11.34
CA SER A 119 -1.59 19.64 11.39
C SER A 119 -1.41 18.34 10.62
N LEU A 120 -0.38 18.20 9.78
CA LEU A 120 -0.13 16.99 8.97
C LEU A 120 1.22 16.34 9.32
N SER A 121 1.31 15.00 9.31
CA SER A 121 2.61 14.34 9.45
C SER A 121 3.53 14.65 8.27
N ARG A 122 4.86 14.59 8.48
CA ARG A 122 5.85 14.83 7.41
C ARG A 122 5.64 13.92 6.19
N ALA A 123 5.21 12.68 6.42
CA ALA A 123 4.93 11.72 5.35
C ALA A 123 3.69 12.11 4.54
N VAL A 124 2.62 12.57 5.21
CA VAL A 124 1.40 13.07 4.56
C VAL A 124 1.70 14.38 3.81
N GLN A 125 2.46 15.31 4.40
CA GLN A 125 2.88 16.56 3.75
C GLN A 125 3.57 16.32 2.40
N ARG A 126 4.57 15.42 2.38
CA ARG A 126 5.30 15.07 1.16
C ARG A 126 4.39 14.49 0.08
N LYS A 127 3.46 13.60 0.45
CA LYS A 127 2.52 12.99 -0.50
C LYS A 127 1.46 13.96 -0.99
N ALA A 128 0.96 14.85 -0.12
CA ALA A 128 0.02 15.90 -0.50
C ALA A 128 0.64 16.86 -1.53
N LEU A 129 1.91 17.26 -1.35
CA LEU A 129 2.61 18.09 -2.34
C LEU A 129 2.78 17.39 -3.70
N ALA A 130 2.85 16.05 -3.75
CA ALA A 130 2.86 15.31 -5.00
C ALA A 130 1.51 15.41 -5.74
N VAL A 131 0.38 15.47 -5.01
CA VAL A 131 -0.94 15.74 -5.61
C VAL A 131 -0.99 17.16 -6.15
N LEU A 132 -0.53 18.15 -5.37
CA LEU A 132 -0.53 19.57 -5.76
C LEU A 132 0.39 19.88 -6.96
N ARG A 133 1.33 18.97 -7.26
CA ARG A 133 2.26 19.07 -8.40
C ARG A 133 1.87 18.22 -9.59
N ALA A 134 0.76 17.49 -9.52
CA ALA A 134 0.33 16.68 -10.64
C ALA A 134 0.02 17.59 -11.85
N SER A 135 0.57 17.24 -13.01
CA SER A 135 0.12 17.82 -14.27
C SER A 135 -1.12 17.05 -14.72
N VAL A 136 -2.19 17.75 -15.10
CA VAL A 136 -3.46 17.13 -15.55
C VAL A 136 -3.77 17.45 -17.01
N ILE A 137 -2.75 17.86 -17.77
CA ILE A 137 -2.85 18.28 -19.18
C ILE A 137 -3.35 17.12 -20.05
N ASN A 138 -2.95 15.88 -19.73
CA ASN A 138 -3.28 14.71 -20.51
C ASN A 138 -3.73 13.54 -19.61
N PRO A 139 -4.27 12.45 -20.20
CA PRO A 139 -4.74 11.29 -19.45
C PRO A 139 -3.65 10.68 -18.55
N SER A 140 -2.39 10.62 -18.99
CA SER A 140 -1.27 10.11 -18.19
C SER A 140 -1.06 10.95 -16.92
N GLY A 141 -1.08 12.28 -17.06
CA GLY A 141 -0.99 13.20 -15.94
C GLY A 141 -2.15 13.07 -14.95
N ARG A 142 -3.39 12.94 -15.46
CA ARG A 142 -4.58 12.66 -14.64
C ARG A 142 -4.46 11.33 -13.89
N PHE A 143 -3.92 10.31 -14.53
CA PHE A 143 -3.63 9.01 -13.91
C PHE A 143 -2.61 9.14 -12.77
N HIS A 144 -1.51 9.87 -12.99
CA HIS A 144 -0.53 10.15 -11.95
C HIS A 144 -1.12 10.95 -10.78
N CYS A 145 -2.00 11.92 -11.06
CA CYS A 145 -2.73 12.66 -10.03
C CYS A 145 -3.55 11.71 -9.14
N LEU A 146 -4.35 10.83 -9.75
CA LEU A 146 -5.16 9.84 -9.04
C LEU A 146 -4.30 8.88 -8.19
N ARG A 147 -3.16 8.42 -8.71
CA ARG A 147 -2.23 7.58 -7.92
C ARG A 147 -1.59 8.33 -6.76
N SER A 148 -1.29 9.61 -6.91
CA SER A 148 -0.85 10.46 -5.79
C SER A 148 -1.94 10.60 -4.73
N ILE A 149 -3.20 10.78 -5.14
CA ILE A 149 -4.37 10.83 -4.26
C ILE A 149 -4.49 9.52 -3.45
N LYS A 150 -4.42 8.37 -4.13
CA LYS A 150 -4.38 7.04 -3.50
C LYS A 150 -3.32 6.97 -2.42
N SER A 151 -2.12 7.45 -2.74
CA SER A 151 -0.96 7.37 -1.85
C SER A 151 -1.15 8.19 -0.58
N VAL A 152 -1.78 9.37 -0.69
CA VAL A 152 -2.13 10.18 0.48
C VAL A 152 -3.17 9.46 1.34
N ALA A 153 -4.23 8.94 0.72
CA ALA A 153 -5.32 8.28 1.44
C ALA A 153 -4.85 7.04 2.20
N ASP A 154 -4.09 6.16 1.53
CA ASP A 154 -3.48 4.98 2.13
C ASP A 154 -2.53 5.35 3.28
N ARG A 155 -1.76 6.43 3.14
CA ARG A 155 -0.86 6.88 4.20
C ARG A 155 -1.61 7.38 5.43
N ILE A 156 -2.66 8.18 5.23
CA ILE A 156 -3.50 8.71 6.31
C ILE A 156 -4.20 7.55 7.03
N GLN A 157 -4.80 6.62 6.28
CA GLN A 157 -5.45 5.45 6.86
C GLN A 157 -4.47 4.62 7.67
N ASN A 158 -3.26 4.38 7.13
CA ASN A 158 -2.21 3.66 7.84
C ASN A 158 -1.86 4.31 9.16
N GLU A 159 -1.65 5.63 9.22
CA GLU A 159 -1.28 6.33 10.46
C GLU A 159 -2.38 6.26 11.54
N VAL A 160 -3.65 6.30 11.15
CA VAL A 160 -4.78 6.16 12.10
C VAL A 160 -5.01 4.72 12.53
N MET A 161 -4.81 3.76 11.64
CA MET A 161 -5.04 2.35 11.94
C MET A 161 -3.90 1.73 12.75
N LEU A 162 -2.65 2.13 12.51
CA LEU A 162 -1.47 1.49 13.11
C LEU A 162 -1.51 1.40 14.64
N PRO A 163 -1.88 2.45 15.39
CA PRO A 163 -1.93 2.42 16.86
C PRO A 163 -3.01 1.48 17.39
N LEU A 164 -4.06 1.28 16.60
CA LEU A 164 -5.21 0.44 16.95
C LEU A 164 -4.99 -1.04 16.60
N MET A 165 -3.99 -1.33 15.78
CA MET A 165 -3.57 -2.69 15.52
C MET A 165 -2.82 -3.21 16.76
N THR A 166 -3.48 -4.07 17.53
CA THR A 166 -2.81 -4.76 18.64
C THR A 166 -1.64 -5.56 18.10
N VAL A 167 -0.54 -5.63 18.86
CA VAL A 167 0.52 -6.62 18.59
C VAL A 167 -0.15 -8.00 18.55
N THR A 168 -0.15 -8.64 17.38
CA THR A 168 -0.80 -9.92 17.19
C THR A 168 -0.25 -10.91 18.21
N LYS A 169 -1.11 -11.44 19.08
CA LYS A 169 -0.73 -12.48 20.04
C LYS A 169 -0.58 -13.80 19.30
N SER A 170 0.32 -14.66 19.78
CA SER A 170 0.47 -16.02 19.24
C SER A 170 -0.84 -16.81 19.26
N SER A 171 -1.67 -16.62 20.30
CA SER A 171 -2.99 -17.25 20.40
C SER A 171 -3.89 -16.94 19.20
N GLN A 172 -3.92 -15.68 18.74
CA GLN A 172 -4.74 -15.26 17.60
C GLN A 172 -4.29 -15.92 16.29
N ILE A 173 -2.96 -16.06 16.09
CA ILE A 173 -2.41 -16.78 14.93
C ILE A 173 -2.88 -18.24 14.93
N TRP A 174 -2.84 -18.87 16.10
CA TRP A 174 -3.27 -20.26 16.24
C TRP A 174 -4.79 -20.43 16.08
N ASP A 175 -5.60 -19.47 16.55
CA ASP A 175 -7.04 -19.46 16.34
C ASP A 175 -7.40 -19.38 14.84
N VAL A 176 -6.72 -18.50 14.11
CA VAL A 176 -6.92 -18.35 12.65
C VAL A 176 -6.62 -19.67 11.91
N LEU A 177 -5.50 -20.32 12.24
CA LEU A 177 -5.17 -21.61 11.62
C LEU A 177 -6.22 -22.67 11.96
N ARG A 178 -6.61 -22.80 13.24
CA ARG A 178 -7.64 -23.77 13.67
C ARG A 178 -8.99 -23.53 13.01
N ASN A 179 -9.41 -22.27 12.86
CA ASN A 179 -10.68 -21.92 12.19
C ASN A 179 -10.71 -22.35 10.72
N ARG A 180 -9.55 -22.46 10.06
CA ARG A 180 -9.42 -23.01 8.70
C ARG A 180 -9.10 -24.52 8.68
N ARG A 181 -9.22 -25.21 9.81
CA ARG A 181 -8.84 -26.63 10.00
C ARG A 181 -7.37 -26.91 9.64
N CYS A 182 -6.52 -25.91 9.82
CA CYS A 182 -5.08 -26.02 9.69
C CYS A 182 -4.45 -26.20 11.07
N GLN A 183 -3.30 -26.88 11.13
CA GLN A 183 -2.59 -27.06 12.40
C GLN A 183 -1.08 -27.02 12.20
N PHE A 184 -0.43 -26.16 12.99
CA PHE A 184 1.01 -26.16 13.18
C PHE A 184 1.34 -27.00 14.43
N LEU A 185 2.32 -27.89 14.32
CA LEU A 185 2.57 -28.93 15.34
C LEU A 185 3.66 -28.54 16.36
N GLY A 186 4.28 -27.38 16.16
CA GLY A 186 5.53 -26.98 16.83
C GLY A 186 6.74 -27.21 15.93
N PRO A 187 7.85 -26.46 16.08
CA PRO A 187 8.92 -26.42 15.07
C PRO A 187 9.50 -27.79 14.70
N ALA A 188 9.89 -28.59 15.69
CA ALA A 188 10.51 -29.90 15.45
C ALA A 188 9.53 -30.96 14.88
N PRO A 189 8.37 -31.27 15.50
CA PRO A 189 7.45 -32.26 14.96
C PRO A 189 6.85 -31.84 13.62
N HIS A 190 6.61 -30.55 13.40
CA HIS A 190 6.07 -30.06 12.14
C HIS A 190 7.07 -30.26 10.99
N MET A 191 8.34 -29.93 11.22
CA MET A 191 9.42 -30.16 10.26
C MET A 191 9.61 -31.64 9.94
N ALA A 192 9.56 -32.52 10.96
CA ALA A 192 9.66 -33.97 10.76
C ALA A 192 8.51 -34.48 9.87
N VAL A 193 7.27 -34.06 10.14
CA VAL A 193 6.12 -34.42 9.30
C VAL A 193 6.26 -33.90 7.88
N LEU A 194 6.70 -32.66 7.66
CA LEU A 194 6.89 -32.10 6.32
C LEU A 194 7.93 -32.89 5.50
N LYS A 195 9.04 -33.29 6.12
CA LYS A 195 10.07 -34.12 5.47
C LYS A 195 9.53 -35.49 5.07
N GLU A 196 8.73 -36.12 5.92
CA GLU A 196 8.11 -37.41 5.60
C GLU A 196 7.04 -37.29 4.51
N ILE A 197 6.25 -36.21 4.51
CA ILE A 197 5.31 -35.94 3.40
C ILE A 197 6.10 -35.80 2.11
N HIS A 198 7.11 -34.93 2.08
CA HIS A 198 7.92 -34.72 0.88
C HIS A 198 8.53 -36.03 0.37
N LEU A 199 9.14 -36.82 1.25
CA LEU A 199 9.74 -38.11 0.90
C LEU A 199 8.74 -39.10 0.29
N LEU A 200 7.49 -39.14 0.79
CA LEU A 200 6.47 -40.05 0.27
C LEU A 200 5.93 -39.66 -1.12
N TYR A 201 6.02 -38.37 -1.49
CA TYR A 201 5.42 -37.87 -2.74
C TYR A 201 6.42 -37.36 -3.79
N LYS A 202 7.69 -37.11 -3.44
CA LYS A 202 8.69 -36.46 -4.32
C LYS A 202 8.84 -37.14 -5.69
N ASP A 203 8.88 -38.48 -5.73
CA ASP A 203 9.12 -39.24 -6.96
C ASP A 203 7.85 -39.40 -7.83
N GLY A 204 6.89 -38.49 -7.71
CA GLY A 204 5.66 -38.46 -8.51
C GLY A 204 4.63 -39.54 -8.14
N PHE A 205 4.83 -40.26 -7.03
CA PHE A 205 3.90 -41.27 -6.56
C PHE A 205 2.54 -40.66 -6.20
N ALA A 206 1.48 -41.36 -6.60
CA ALA A 206 0.11 -41.00 -6.25
C ALA A 206 -0.34 -41.77 -5.00
N LEU A 207 -0.51 -41.08 -3.87
CA LEU A 207 -0.88 -41.69 -2.60
C LEU A 207 -2.13 -41.03 -2.02
N SER A 208 -2.99 -41.82 -1.35
CA SER A 208 -4.13 -41.23 -0.65
C SER A 208 -3.66 -40.50 0.61
N ARG A 209 -4.32 -39.38 0.95
CA ARG A 209 -4.07 -38.66 2.21
C ARG A 209 -4.16 -39.61 3.41
N LYS A 210 -5.15 -40.50 3.44
CA LYS A 210 -5.38 -41.46 4.54
C LYS A 210 -4.20 -42.40 4.72
N THR A 211 -3.65 -42.91 3.61
CA THR A 211 -2.49 -43.82 3.63
C THR A 211 -1.25 -43.09 4.11
N ALA A 212 -0.95 -41.91 3.54
CA ALA A 212 0.19 -41.08 3.92
C ALA A 212 0.14 -40.71 5.41
N THR A 213 -1.00 -40.19 5.88
CA THR A 213 -1.21 -39.83 7.29
C THR A 213 -0.98 -41.01 8.22
N LYS A 214 -1.50 -42.21 7.88
CA LYS A 214 -1.30 -43.41 8.71
C LYS A 214 0.18 -43.77 8.80
N ALA A 215 0.88 -43.83 7.66
CA ALA A 215 2.30 -44.20 7.60
C ALA A 215 3.18 -43.21 8.39
N ILE A 216 2.99 -41.90 8.18
CA ILE A 216 3.75 -40.86 8.88
C ILE A 216 3.49 -40.90 10.39
N THR A 217 2.22 -41.05 10.80
CA THR A 217 1.89 -41.12 12.24
C THR A 217 2.61 -42.30 12.87
N GLN A 218 2.54 -43.49 12.26
CA GLN A 218 3.17 -44.69 12.81
C GLN A 218 4.70 -44.55 12.92
N LYS A 219 5.33 -43.90 11.94
CA LYS A 219 6.78 -43.68 11.93
C LYS A 219 7.23 -42.68 13.00
N LEU A 220 6.52 -41.57 13.16
CA LEU A 220 6.96 -40.45 14.01
C LEU A 220 6.43 -40.49 15.45
N LEU A 221 5.46 -41.37 15.76
CA LEU A 221 4.89 -41.49 17.10
C LEU A 221 5.92 -41.76 18.22
N PRO A 222 6.98 -42.58 18.03
CA PRO A 222 7.98 -42.82 19.06
C PRO A 222 8.74 -41.56 19.49
N ASP A 223 9.08 -40.70 18.51
CA ASP A 223 9.86 -39.48 18.76
C ASP A 223 8.96 -38.29 19.15
N PHE A 224 7.72 -38.27 18.66
CA PHE A 224 6.78 -37.17 18.86
C PHE A 224 5.39 -37.70 19.29
N PRO A 225 5.18 -37.96 20.60
CA PRO A 225 3.94 -38.56 21.11
C PRO A 225 2.67 -37.72 20.87
N THR A 226 2.82 -36.42 20.61
CA THR A 226 1.72 -35.48 20.34
C THR A 226 1.23 -35.54 18.90
N VAL A 227 1.96 -36.20 17.99
CA VAL A 227 1.59 -36.33 16.58
C VAL A 227 0.46 -37.35 16.43
N SER A 228 -0.65 -36.92 15.82
CA SER A 228 -1.82 -37.77 15.57
C SER A 228 -2.26 -37.71 14.11
N LYS A 229 -3.04 -38.71 13.70
CA LYS A 229 -3.64 -38.75 12.35
C LYS A 229 -4.44 -37.48 12.04
N THR A 230 -5.20 -36.98 13.01
CA THR A 230 -6.00 -35.75 12.88
C THR A 230 -5.10 -34.53 12.70
N ALA A 231 -4.05 -34.41 13.51
CA ALA A 231 -3.14 -33.28 13.45
C ALA A 231 -2.35 -33.23 12.13
N ILE A 232 -1.88 -34.38 11.63
CA ILE A 232 -1.27 -34.49 10.30
C ILE A 232 -2.29 -34.19 9.20
N GLY A 233 -3.54 -34.63 9.36
CA GLY A 233 -4.64 -34.30 8.44
C GLY A 233 -4.88 -32.78 8.31
N HIS A 234 -4.83 -32.05 9.43
CA HIS A 234 -4.90 -30.58 9.43
C HIS A 234 -3.63 -29.92 8.88
N LEU A 235 -2.46 -30.54 9.00
CA LEU A 235 -1.26 -30.07 8.31
C LEU A 235 -1.43 -30.19 6.79
N PHE A 236 -1.96 -31.30 6.28
CA PHE A 236 -2.29 -31.45 4.87
C PHE A 236 -3.23 -30.35 4.36
N GLN A 237 -4.10 -29.79 5.22
CA GLN A 237 -4.96 -28.67 4.85
C GLN A 237 -4.16 -27.41 4.47
N ILE A 238 -3.01 -27.16 5.11
CA ILE A 238 -2.10 -26.07 4.76
C ILE A 238 -1.53 -26.29 3.35
N LEU A 239 -1.11 -27.52 3.04
CA LEU A 239 -0.55 -27.91 1.74
C LEU A 239 -1.61 -27.88 0.62
N TYR A 240 -2.88 -28.16 0.94
CA TYR A 240 -3.97 -27.96 -0.01
C TYR A 240 -4.23 -26.48 -0.30
N CYS A 241 -4.23 -25.63 0.74
CA CYS A 241 -4.30 -24.18 0.55
C CYS A 241 -3.12 -23.65 -0.27
N ALA A 242 -1.96 -24.31 -0.18
CA ALA A 242 -0.77 -24.04 -0.97
C ALA A 242 -0.85 -24.56 -2.42
N ARG A 243 -1.90 -25.33 -2.77
CA ARG A 243 -2.10 -25.93 -4.11
C ARG A 243 -0.91 -26.78 -4.58
N MET A 244 -0.26 -27.49 -3.65
CA MET A 244 0.96 -28.26 -3.93
C MET A 244 0.72 -29.63 -4.58
N PHE A 245 -0.51 -30.11 -4.57
CA PHE A 245 -0.87 -31.44 -5.08
C PHE A 245 -1.78 -31.37 -6.31
N ILE A 246 -1.55 -32.31 -7.23
CA ILE A 246 -2.46 -32.69 -8.30
C ILE A 246 -3.41 -33.75 -7.74
N VAL A 247 -4.71 -33.52 -7.95
CA VAL A 247 -5.78 -34.45 -7.57
C VAL A 247 -5.90 -35.50 -8.67
N VAL A 248 -5.60 -36.76 -8.34
CA VAL A 248 -5.72 -37.89 -9.27
C VAL A 248 -6.95 -38.72 -8.87
N PRO A 249 -8.02 -38.70 -9.67
CA PRO A 249 -9.22 -39.47 -9.36
C PRO A 249 -8.96 -40.98 -9.47
N ARG A 250 -9.61 -41.77 -8.61
CA ARG A 250 -9.63 -43.22 -8.68
C ARG A 250 -11.08 -43.71 -8.82
N ASN A 251 -11.25 -44.89 -9.39
CA ASN A 251 -12.51 -45.62 -9.34
C ASN A 251 -12.89 -45.82 -7.84
N GLU A 252 -14.20 -45.82 -7.55
CA GLU A 252 -14.76 -45.96 -6.19
C GLU A 252 -14.68 -44.70 -5.28
N GLY A 253 -14.50 -43.51 -5.84
CA GLY A 253 -14.61 -42.24 -5.09
C GLY A 253 -13.41 -41.91 -4.18
N CYS A 254 -12.36 -42.74 -4.20
CA CYS A 254 -11.10 -42.43 -3.54
C CYS A 254 -10.27 -41.44 -4.38
N VAL A 255 -9.64 -40.47 -3.71
CA VAL A 255 -8.76 -39.48 -4.34
C VAL A 255 -7.31 -39.74 -3.94
N LEU A 256 -6.43 -39.81 -4.95
CA LEU A 256 -4.99 -39.84 -4.75
C LEU A 256 -4.42 -38.43 -4.95
N LEU A 257 -3.32 -38.16 -4.28
CA LEU A 257 -2.57 -36.92 -4.42
C LEU A 257 -1.24 -37.23 -5.07
N ARG A 258 -0.79 -36.36 -5.95
CA ARG A 258 0.57 -36.39 -6.50
C ARG A 258 1.19 -35.01 -6.31
N LEU A 259 2.41 -34.94 -5.79
CA LEU A 259 3.10 -33.67 -5.63
C LEU A 259 3.38 -33.07 -7.00
N LYS A 260 3.21 -31.75 -7.14
CA LYS A 260 3.56 -31.09 -8.39
C LYS A 260 5.09 -31.05 -8.58
N PRO A 261 5.59 -31.16 -9.83
CA PRO A 261 7.03 -31.25 -10.08
C PRO A 261 7.85 -30.06 -9.55
N GLU A 262 7.27 -28.85 -9.51
CA GLU A 262 7.93 -27.66 -8.98
C GLU A 262 8.24 -27.72 -7.46
N PHE A 263 7.68 -28.70 -6.73
CA PHE A 263 7.95 -28.92 -5.31
C PHE A 263 8.76 -30.20 -5.05
N ASP A 264 9.41 -30.75 -6.08
CA ASP A 264 10.27 -31.93 -5.93
C ASP A 264 11.52 -31.64 -5.06
N ASN A 265 11.97 -30.38 -5.02
CA ASN A 265 12.97 -29.93 -4.05
C ASN A 265 12.33 -29.61 -2.70
N PHE A 266 12.92 -30.08 -1.59
CA PHE A 266 12.38 -29.85 -0.24
C PHE A 266 12.38 -28.37 0.16
N GLU A 267 13.36 -27.57 -0.26
CA GLU A 267 13.40 -26.14 0.06
C GLU A 267 12.26 -25.39 -0.62
N ASP A 268 11.95 -25.69 -1.89
CA ASP A 268 10.82 -25.09 -2.60
C ASP A 268 9.47 -25.54 -1.99
N PHE A 269 9.35 -26.83 -1.66
CA PHE A 269 8.20 -27.39 -0.95
C PHE A 269 7.97 -26.67 0.39
N HIS A 270 9.02 -26.51 1.19
CA HIS A 270 8.94 -25.89 2.50
C HIS A 270 8.71 -24.38 2.43
N PHE A 271 9.30 -23.69 1.45
CA PHE A 271 9.05 -22.28 1.19
C PHE A 271 7.58 -22.02 0.86
N GLU A 272 6.97 -22.83 -0.02
CA GLU A 272 5.56 -22.68 -0.39
C GLU A 272 4.61 -23.02 0.77
N HIS A 273 4.97 -24.02 1.58
CA HIS A 273 4.28 -24.32 2.83
C HIS A 273 4.23 -23.08 3.75
N ASP A 274 5.38 -22.48 4.04
CA ASP A 274 5.46 -21.29 4.90
C ASP A 274 4.70 -20.11 4.30
N THR A 275 4.81 -19.93 2.98
CA THR A 275 4.08 -18.91 2.24
C THR A 275 2.58 -19.07 2.42
N SER A 276 2.06 -20.29 2.34
CA SER A 276 0.65 -20.59 2.58
C SER A 276 0.22 -20.31 4.02
N LEU A 277 1.06 -20.66 5.00
CA LEU A 277 0.78 -20.40 6.42
C LEU A 277 0.71 -18.89 6.69
N VAL A 278 1.70 -18.13 6.23
CA VAL A 278 1.73 -16.67 6.38
C VAL A 278 0.55 -16.02 5.64
N ARG A 279 0.21 -16.48 4.43
CA ARG A 279 -0.95 -16.02 3.67
C ARG A 279 -2.25 -16.18 4.44
N ILE A 280 -2.50 -17.36 5.02
CA ILE A 280 -3.71 -17.61 5.84
C ILE A 280 -3.85 -16.58 6.97
N VAL A 281 -2.74 -16.25 7.63
CA VAL A 281 -2.70 -15.29 8.74
C VAL A 281 -2.91 -13.85 8.26
N LEU A 282 -2.30 -13.46 7.14
CA LEU A 282 -2.46 -12.11 6.58
C LEU A 282 -3.87 -11.89 6.00
N GLU A 283 -4.47 -12.91 5.39
CA GLU A 283 -5.84 -12.87 4.87
C GLU A 283 -6.90 -12.73 5.96
N SER A 284 -6.61 -13.14 7.20
CA SER A 284 -7.51 -12.92 8.34
C SER A 284 -7.39 -11.52 8.94
N GLY A 285 -6.61 -10.62 8.31
CA GLY A 285 -6.42 -9.24 8.76
C GLY A 285 -5.49 -9.08 9.96
N LEU A 286 -4.77 -10.14 10.38
CA LEU A 286 -3.80 -10.02 11.46
C LEU A 286 -2.51 -9.36 10.96
N ARG A 287 -2.01 -8.38 11.71
CA ARG A 287 -0.71 -7.75 11.46
C ARG A 287 0.36 -8.49 12.25
N VAL A 288 1.18 -9.27 11.56
CA VAL A 288 2.21 -10.08 12.17
C VAL A 288 3.60 -9.51 11.92
N ASP A 289 4.42 -9.52 12.96
CA ASP A 289 5.83 -9.16 12.91
C ASP A 289 6.68 -10.39 12.53
N GLN A 290 7.70 -10.18 11.71
CA GLN A 290 8.59 -11.24 11.24
C GLN A 290 9.35 -11.94 12.38
N LYS A 291 9.64 -11.24 13.49
CA LYS A 291 10.29 -11.87 14.65
C LYS A 291 9.35 -12.83 15.35
N LEU A 292 8.08 -12.43 15.51
CA LEU A 292 7.05 -13.29 16.09
C LEU A 292 6.88 -14.57 15.27
N LEU A 293 6.69 -14.45 13.96
CA LEU A 293 6.53 -15.61 13.08
C LEU A 293 7.78 -16.51 13.04
N SER A 294 8.98 -15.92 12.96
CA SER A 294 10.23 -16.69 13.05
C SER A 294 10.28 -17.52 14.32
N LYS A 295 9.96 -16.90 15.48
CA LYS A 295 9.93 -17.61 16.76
C LYS A 295 8.87 -18.71 16.81
N LEU A 296 7.66 -18.46 16.28
CA LEU A 296 6.57 -19.43 16.32
C LEU A 296 6.77 -20.63 15.39
N LEU A 297 7.25 -20.39 14.16
CA LEU A 297 7.41 -21.42 13.14
C LEU A 297 8.73 -22.18 13.28
N TYR A 298 9.79 -21.51 13.72
CA TYR A 298 11.12 -22.09 13.75
C TYR A 298 11.73 -22.24 15.13
N GLY A 299 11.13 -21.64 16.17
CA GLY A 299 11.73 -21.61 17.51
C GLY A 299 12.99 -20.74 17.61
N THR A 300 13.36 -20.02 16.55
CA THR A 300 14.55 -19.15 16.47
C THR A 300 14.20 -17.79 15.87
N LEU A 301 15.08 -16.82 16.05
CA LEU A 301 15.04 -15.51 15.41
C LEU A 301 15.84 -15.45 14.09
N ASP A 302 16.59 -16.50 13.73
CA ASP A 302 17.49 -16.48 12.56
C ASP A 302 16.74 -16.49 11.22
N LYS A 303 15.46 -16.90 11.23
CA LYS A 303 14.62 -17.01 10.04
C LYS A 303 13.80 -15.74 9.75
N GLN A 304 14.06 -14.63 10.46
CA GLN A 304 13.39 -13.34 10.23
C GLN A 304 13.45 -12.89 8.77
N ARG A 305 14.60 -13.00 8.10
CA ARG A 305 14.76 -12.55 6.70
C ARG A 305 13.96 -13.41 5.72
N HIS A 306 13.88 -14.72 5.99
CA HIS A 306 13.04 -15.65 5.22
C HIS A 306 11.56 -15.28 5.34
N ILE A 307 11.08 -15.06 6.57
CA ILE A 307 9.71 -14.60 6.80
C ILE A 307 9.44 -13.25 6.14
N GLN A 308 10.38 -12.30 6.23
CA GLN A 308 10.24 -11.00 5.58
C GLN A 308 10.10 -11.16 4.06
N SER A 309 10.93 -11.99 3.43
CA SER A 309 10.84 -12.29 2.00
C SER A 309 9.47 -12.86 1.60
N ILE A 310 8.90 -13.74 2.43
CA ILE A 310 7.54 -14.26 2.23
C ILE A 310 6.49 -13.15 2.34
N ILE A 311 6.56 -12.32 3.38
CA ILE A 311 5.63 -11.19 3.58
C ILE A 311 5.70 -10.25 2.38
N ASP A 312 6.91 -9.88 1.94
CA ASP A 312 7.12 -9.00 0.80
C ASP A 312 6.58 -9.63 -0.50
N ARG A 313 6.81 -10.94 -0.72
CA ARG A 313 6.25 -11.66 -1.87
C ARG A 313 4.72 -11.63 -1.86
N LEU A 314 4.09 -11.90 -0.72
CA LEU A 314 2.64 -11.89 -0.58
C LEU A 314 2.07 -10.49 -0.76
N GLN A 315 2.70 -9.48 -0.17
CA GLN A 315 2.31 -8.08 -0.36
C GLN A 315 2.44 -7.67 -1.82
N ASN A 316 3.54 -8.02 -2.49
CA ASN A 316 3.75 -7.69 -3.90
C ASN A 316 2.78 -8.41 -4.84
N ALA A 317 2.42 -9.67 -4.54
CA ALA A 317 1.39 -10.39 -5.28
C ALA A 317 0.00 -9.76 -5.08
N ASP A 318 -0.29 -9.25 -3.89
CA ASP A 318 -1.58 -8.62 -3.53
C ASP A 318 -1.64 -7.12 -3.91
N LEU A 319 -0.50 -6.46 -4.20
CA LEU A 319 -0.45 -5.07 -4.69
C LEU A 319 -1.22 -4.87 -6.00
N GLY A 320 -1.41 -5.94 -6.79
CA GLY A 320 -2.22 -5.91 -8.00
C GLY A 320 -3.73 -5.75 -7.74
N THR A 321 -4.20 -6.13 -6.54
CA THR A 321 -5.63 -6.21 -6.18
C THR A 321 -6.01 -5.32 -5.00
N ARG A 322 -5.11 -5.13 -4.01
CA ARG A 322 -5.37 -4.27 -2.84
C ARG A 322 -5.17 -2.79 -3.17
N LYS A 323 -6.24 -2.02 -2.93
CA LYS A 323 -6.22 -0.57 -3.09
C LYS A 323 -5.58 0.10 -1.88
N PHE A 324 -5.89 -0.31 -0.66
CA PHE A 324 -5.24 0.20 0.55
C PHE A 324 -4.60 -0.92 1.37
N THR A 325 -3.68 -0.52 2.25
CA THR A 325 -2.94 -1.39 3.17
C THR A 325 -3.88 -2.08 4.16
N PHE A 326 -4.88 -1.34 4.67
CA PHE A 326 -5.96 -1.86 5.48
C PHE A 326 -7.29 -1.70 4.73
N PRO A 327 -8.20 -2.70 4.76
CA PRO A 327 -9.55 -2.51 4.25
C PRO A 327 -10.26 -1.37 4.99
N VAL A 328 -10.98 -0.49 4.29
CA VAL A 328 -11.69 0.61 4.96
C VAL A 328 -12.77 0.09 5.91
N ALA A 329 -13.37 -1.07 5.61
CA ALA A 329 -14.31 -1.75 6.50
C ALA A 329 -13.75 -1.97 7.93
N LEU A 330 -12.45 -2.20 8.07
CA LEU A 330 -11.84 -2.36 9.39
C LEU A 330 -11.85 -1.05 10.18
N LEU A 331 -11.65 0.09 9.53
CA LEU A 331 -11.79 1.40 10.17
C LEU A 331 -13.25 1.65 10.60
N VAL A 332 -14.22 1.27 9.75
CA VAL A 332 -15.65 1.37 10.07
C VAL A 332 -15.95 0.64 11.38
N GLU A 333 -15.54 -0.62 11.51
CA GLU A 333 -15.74 -1.42 12.72
C GLU A 333 -15.16 -0.75 13.97
N LYS A 334 -13.99 -0.11 13.86
CA LYS A 334 -13.35 0.57 14.99
C LYS A 334 -14.09 1.85 15.40
N THR A 335 -14.83 2.47 14.48
CA THR A 335 -15.63 3.69 14.72
C THR A 335 -17.08 3.41 15.15
N LEU A 336 -17.56 2.16 15.07
CA LEU A 336 -18.90 1.78 15.54
C LEU A 336 -19.04 1.95 17.06
N HIS A 337 -20.28 2.07 17.56
CA HIS A 337 -20.59 2.13 18.98
C HIS A 337 -19.92 0.97 19.76
N GLY A 338 -19.17 1.30 20.81
CA GLY A 338 -18.40 0.34 21.60
C GLY A 338 -17.00 0.02 21.05
N GLY A 339 -16.65 0.52 19.86
CA GLY A 339 -15.31 0.45 19.27
C GLY A 339 -14.33 1.46 19.89
N PRO A 340 -13.01 1.23 19.74
CA PRO A 340 -11.97 2.07 20.35
C PRO A 340 -11.93 3.50 19.80
N LEU A 341 -12.56 3.76 18.64
CA LEU A 341 -12.68 5.09 18.03
C LEU A 341 -14.12 5.64 18.06
N SER A 342 -15.04 5.01 18.79
CA SER A 342 -16.46 5.39 18.81
C SER A 342 -16.72 6.85 19.23
N GLY A 343 -15.83 7.44 20.05
CA GLY A 343 -15.89 8.86 20.43
C GLY A 343 -15.08 9.80 19.53
N ASN A 344 -14.36 9.29 18.53
CA ASN A 344 -13.47 10.11 17.70
C ASN A 344 -14.18 10.63 16.46
N ALA A 345 -14.83 11.79 16.61
CA ALA A 345 -15.58 12.43 15.53
C ALA A 345 -14.71 12.81 14.31
N ALA A 346 -13.42 13.08 14.51
CA ALA A 346 -12.50 13.39 13.41
C ALA A 346 -12.23 12.14 12.57
N VAL A 347 -11.92 11.02 13.21
CA VAL A 347 -11.70 9.74 12.51
C VAL A 347 -12.98 9.20 11.87
N ALA A 348 -14.14 9.36 12.52
CA ALA A 348 -15.42 8.99 11.93
C ALA A 348 -15.69 9.73 10.60
N LYS A 349 -15.32 11.01 10.49
CA LYS A 349 -15.43 11.79 9.25
C LYS A 349 -14.50 11.30 8.13
N MET A 350 -13.46 10.52 8.45
CA MET A 350 -12.54 9.95 7.45
C MET A 350 -13.14 8.75 6.71
N VAL A 351 -14.13 8.08 7.29
CA VAL A 351 -14.69 6.82 6.76
C VAL A 351 -15.28 7.00 5.36
N SER A 352 -16.22 7.93 5.18
CA SER A 352 -16.89 8.11 3.90
C SER A 352 -15.93 8.50 2.76
N PRO A 353 -15.01 9.47 2.96
CA PRO A 353 -13.97 9.75 1.98
C PRO A 353 -13.10 8.54 1.61
N LEU A 354 -12.69 7.74 2.61
CA LEU A 354 -11.89 6.54 2.38
C LEU A 354 -12.67 5.47 1.60
N GLN A 355 -13.95 5.24 1.92
CA GLN A 355 -14.79 4.28 1.18
C GLN A 355 -14.93 4.69 -0.30
N ASN A 356 -15.18 5.97 -0.56
CA ASN A 356 -15.29 6.48 -1.93
C ASN A 356 -13.97 6.31 -2.69
N LEU A 357 -12.83 6.56 -2.04
CA LEU A 357 -11.51 6.37 -2.65
C LEU A 357 -11.15 4.88 -2.83
N GLU A 358 -11.58 3.99 -1.93
CA GLU A 358 -11.41 2.54 -2.05
C GLU A 358 -12.27 1.97 -3.19
N ALA A 359 -13.38 2.61 -3.57
CA ALA A 359 -14.19 2.16 -4.69
C ALA A 359 -13.53 2.38 -6.07
N LEU A 360 -12.60 3.35 -6.20
CA LEU A 360 -12.02 3.75 -7.49
C LEU A 360 -11.08 2.70 -8.12
N ASP A 361 -11.01 2.67 -9.44
CA ASP A 361 -9.99 1.91 -10.17
C ASP A 361 -8.72 2.76 -10.37
N TYR A 362 -7.58 2.24 -9.88
CA TYR A 362 -6.29 2.91 -9.93
C TYR A 362 -5.37 2.36 -11.03
N ASN A 363 -5.90 1.53 -11.93
CA ASN A 363 -5.18 0.94 -13.05
C ASN A 363 -5.48 1.61 -14.40
N VAL A 364 -6.46 2.51 -14.43
CA VAL A 364 -6.88 3.24 -15.65
C VAL A 364 -6.82 4.75 -15.42
N ALA A 365 -6.53 5.51 -16.49
CA ALA A 365 -6.59 6.96 -16.43
C ALA A 365 -8.03 7.42 -16.16
N PRO A 366 -8.27 8.27 -15.14
CA PRO A 366 -9.63 8.67 -14.81
C PRO A 366 -10.17 9.70 -15.80
N GLU A 367 -11.48 9.62 -16.03
CA GLU A 367 -12.24 10.74 -16.55
C GLU A 367 -12.30 11.89 -15.55
N TRP A 368 -12.63 13.09 -16.03
CA TRP A 368 -12.60 14.30 -15.21
C TRP A 368 -13.50 14.23 -13.98
N ASP A 369 -14.72 13.72 -14.11
CA ASP A 369 -15.65 13.65 -12.98
C ASP A 369 -15.12 12.72 -11.88
N VAL A 370 -14.53 11.58 -12.27
CA VAL A 370 -13.87 10.65 -11.34
C VAL A 370 -12.69 11.32 -10.64
N LEU A 371 -11.85 12.07 -11.37
CA LEU A 371 -10.71 12.77 -10.77
C LEU A 371 -11.16 13.90 -9.83
N LEU A 372 -12.21 14.64 -10.18
CA LEU A 372 -12.75 15.72 -9.36
C LEU A 372 -13.37 15.16 -8.07
N ASP A 373 -14.10 14.05 -8.15
CA ASP A 373 -14.63 13.37 -6.98
C ASP A 373 -13.52 12.80 -6.10
N ALA A 374 -12.48 12.20 -6.70
CA ALA A 374 -11.30 11.76 -5.95
C ALA A 374 -10.59 12.93 -5.24
N ALA A 375 -10.43 14.06 -5.92
CA ALA A 375 -9.81 15.28 -5.37
C ALA A 375 -10.65 15.88 -4.22
N LYS A 376 -11.99 15.82 -4.33
CA LYS A 376 -12.89 16.23 -3.25
C LYS A 376 -12.73 15.31 -2.04
N ASN A 377 -12.80 14.00 -2.24
CA ASN A 377 -12.69 13.02 -1.15
C ASN A 377 -11.33 13.10 -0.44
N VAL A 378 -10.21 13.25 -1.16
CA VAL A 378 -8.90 13.40 -0.50
C VAL A 378 -8.79 14.73 0.26
N ALA A 379 -9.42 15.80 -0.22
CA ALA A 379 -9.46 17.06 0.51
C ALA A 379 -10.31 16.94 1.79
N ASP A 380 -11.47 16.30 1.72
CA ASP A 380 -12.32 15.98 2.90
C ASP A 380 -11.55 15.11 3.91
N LEU A 381 -10.80 14.11 3.42
CA LEU A 381 -9.97 13.24 4.23
C LEU A 381 -8.84 13.98 4.95
N ILE A 382 -8.13 14.88 4.26
CA ILE A 382 -7.05 15.69 4.85
C ILE A 382 -7.63 16.68 5.86
N ASP A 383 -8.78 17.30 5.57
CA ASP A 383 -9.48 18.20 6.51
C ASP A 383 -9.85 17.45 7.80
N ALA A 384 -10.36 16.22 7.70
CA ALA A 384 -10.66 15.37 8.86
C ALA A 384 -9.39 14.92 9.60
N TYR A 385 -8.38 14.43 8.88
CA TYR A 385 -7.11 13.98 9.46
C TYR A 385 -6.38 15.12 10.20
N GLY A 386 -6.41 16.35 9.67
CA GLY A 386 -5.86 17.54 10.32
C GLY A 386 -6.46 17.82 11.71
N GLN A 387 -7.67 17.32 12.00
CA GLN A 387 -8.36 17.45 13.28
C GLN A 387 -8.10 16.28 14.25
N VAL A 388 -7.52 15.16 13.78
CA VAL A 388 -7.15 14.01 14.63
C VAL A 388 -5.99 14.42 15.53
N ARG A 389 -6.02 14.09 16.83
CA ARG A 389 -4.97 14.54 17.76
C ARG A 389 -3.64 13.81 17.51
N PRO A 390 -2.47 14.42 17.77
CA PRO A 390 -1.16 13.79 17.54
C PRO A 390 -0.95 12.44 18.25
N ASP A 391 -1.47 12.29 19.47
CA ASP A 391 -1.46 11.06 20.28
C ASP A 391 -2.26 9.91 19.66
N GLU A 392 -3.26 10.22 18.82
CA GLU A 392 -4.07 9.25 18.09
C GLU A 392 -3.46 8.89 16.73
N ARG A 393 -2.35 9.53 16.33
CA ARG A 393 -1.64 9.30 15.05
C ARG A 393 -0.44 8.36 15.17
N GLY A 394 -0.24 7.75 16.33
CA GLY A 394 0.89 6.83 16.57
C GLY A 394 2.25 7.50 16.51
N GLN A 395 2.34 8.77 16.92
CA GLN A 395 3.62 9.48 17.12
C GLN A 395 4.14 9.31 18.54
#